data_AF-A0A1I5BAS3-F1
#
_entry.id   AF-A0A1I5BAS3-F1
#
_cell.length_a   1.000
_cell.length_b   1.000
_cell.length_c   1.000
_cell.angle_alpha   90.00
_cell.angle_beta   90.00
_cell.angle_gamma   90.00
#
_symmetry.space_group_name_H-M   'P 1'
#
loop_
_entity.id
_entity.type
_entity.pdbx_description
1 polymer ?
#
loop_
_entity_poly.entity_id
_entity_poly.type
_entity_poly.pdbx_seq_one_letter_code
_entity_poly.pdbx_strand_id
1 'polypeptide(L)'
;MKKRQLLILIFIILLLYPLYQAYGVLDLFTSAQNPGEIRADITGYQLSIWLSWVGMMVVSVYYKWTQKNNFFFILTYFFLVLAFGVFGYFTQHALNLFGNSSRFSDSYTLGVFTALQHLAVAAILTVFLQIAVSLFQTKWHRR
;
A
#
# COMPACT_ATOMS: atom_id res chain seq x y z
N MET A 1 -20.31 2.97 20.91
CA MET A 1 -19.39 3.61 19.94
C MET A 1 -20.17 4.08 18.72
N LYS A 2 -19.91 5.28 18.19
CA LYS A 2 -20.53 5.74 16.94
C LYS A 2 -19.96 4.91 15.78
N LYS A 3 -20.77 4.47 14.80
CA LYS A 3 -20.34 3.61 13.66
C LYS A 3 -19.04 4.10 12.98
N ARG A 4 -18.86 5.42 12.87
CA ARG A 4 -17.64 6.06 12.34
C ARG A 4 -16.38 5.73 13.15
N GLN A 5 -16.45 5.69 14.48
CA GLN A 5 -15.30 5.38 15.34
C GLN A 5 -14.83 3.94 15.14
N LEU A 6 -15.78 3.01 14.95
CA LEU A 6 -15.46 1.60 14.67
C LEU A 6 -14.77 1.44 13.32
N LEU A 7 -15.24 2.13 12.27
CA LEU A 7 -14.56 2.13 10.97
C LEU A 7 -13.16 2.74 11.03
N ILE A 8 -12.97 3.81 11.80
CA ILE A 8 -11.64 4.40 12.03
C ILE A 8 -10.73 3.40 12.74
N LEU A 9 -11.23 2.70 13.77
CA LEU A 9 -10.46 1.68 14.49
C LEU A 9 -10.02 0.55 13.55
N ILE A 10 -10.93 0.01 12.75
CA ILE A 10 -10.61 -1.02 11.73
C ILE A 10 -9.57 -0.50 10.76
N PHE A 11 -9.73 0.73 10.26
CA PHE A 11 -8.78 1.36 9.35
C PHE A 11 -7.39 1.46 9.98
N ILE A 12 -7.29 1.90 11.23
CA ILE A 12 -6.01 1.97 11.97
C ILE A 12 -5.38 0.59 12.09
N ILE A 13 -6.16 -0.44 12.45
CA ILE A 13 -5.65 -1.82 12.55
C ILE A 13 -5.05 -2.29 11.21
N LEU A 14 -5.71 -1.98 10.10
CA LEU A 14 -5.20 -2.31 8.77
C LEU A 14 -3.88 -1.59 8.44
N LEU A 15 -3.66 -0.39 8.97
CA LEU A 15 -2.40 0.36 8.81
C LEU A 15 -1.25 -0.22 9.64
N LEU A 16 -1.55 -0.87 10.77
CA LEU A 16 -0.53 -1.43 11.65
C LEU A 16 0.19 -2.63 11.01
N TYR A 17 -0.48 -3.39 10.15
CA TYR A 17 0.12 -4.59 9.57
C TYR A 17 1.30 -4.29 8.62
N PRO A 18 1.20 -3.33 7.67
CA PRO A 18 2.34 -2.88 6.87
C PRO A 18 3.42 -2.23 7.73
N LEU A 19 3.06 -1.49 8.78
CA LEU A 19 4.05 -0.90 9.68
C LEU A 19 4.87 -1.96 10.42
N TYR A 20 4.21 -3.01 10.91
CA TYR A 20 4.87 -4.15 11.54
C TYR A 20 5.86 -4.84 10.58
N GLN A 21 5.42 -5.09 9.34
CA GLN A 21 6.27 -5.69 8.31
C GLN A 21 7.45 -4.79 7.92
N ALA A 22 7.22 -3.47 7.82
CA ALA A 22 8.30 -2.52 7.56
C ALA A 22 9.37 -2.53 8.66
N TYR A 23 8.95 -2.65 9.92
CA TYR A 23 9.87 -2.79 11.04
C TYR A 23 10.70 -4.07 10.95
N GLY A 24 10.09 -5.19 10.57
CA GLY A 24 10.82 -6.45 10.35
C GLY A 24 11.92 -6.32 9.28
N VAL A 25 11.61 -5.67 8.16
CA VAL A 25 12.60 -5.40 7.11
C VAL A 25 13.76 -4.52 7.62
N LEU A 26 13.45 -3.48 8.40
CA LEU A 26 14.46 -2.59 9.01
C LEU A 26 15.39 -3.34 9.96
N ASP A 27 14.84 -4.20 10.82
CA ASP A 27 15.62 -4.99 11.78
C ASP A 27 16.56 -5.97 11.06
N LEU A 28 16.11 -6.58 9.98
CA LEU A 28 16.95 -7.44 9.14
C LEU A 28 18.08 -6.70 8.43
N PHE A 29 17.89 -5.45 8.01
CA PHE A 29 19.01 -4.67 7.46
C PHE A 29 20.12 -4.42 8.49
N THR A 30 19.79 -4.46 9.79
CA THR A 30 20.79 -4.28 10.86
C THR A 30 21.44 -5.59 11.31
N SER A 31 20.80 -6.74 11.08
CA SER A 31 21.18 -8.03 11.66
C SER A 31 21.58 -9.10 10.63
N ALA A 32 21.02 -9.06 9.42
CA ALA A 32 21.14 -10.14 8.45
C ALA A 32 22.30 -9.93 7.46
N GLN A 33 23.09 -10.99 7.27
CA GLN A 33 24.15 -11.07 6.23
C GLN A 33 23.66 -11.80 4.96
N ASN A 34 22.41 -12.28 4.93
CA ASN A 34 21.88 -13.11 3.86
C ASN A 34 20.98 -12.30 2.90
N PRO A 35 21.38 -12.09 1.63
CA PRO A 35 20.58 -11.36 0.64
C PRO A 35 19.21 -12.00 0.36
N GLY A 36 19.07 -13.32 0.53
CA GLY A 36 17.85 -14.05 0.22
C GLY A 36 16.70 -13.73 1.19
N GLU A 37 17.01 -13.66 2.48
CA GLU A 37 16.02 -13.37 3.54
C GLU A 37 15.48 -11.95 3.42
N ILE A 38 16.36 -10.97 3.18
CA ILE A 38 15.96 -9.57 3.00
C ILE A 38 15.03 -9.41 1.79
N ARG A 39 15.29 -10.12 0.67
CA ARG A 39 14.39 -10.09 -0.50
C ARG A 39 13.02 -10.69 -0.21
N ALA A 40 12.99 -11.79 0.54
CA ALA A 40 11.73 -12.43 0.95
C ALA A 40 10.88 -11.47 1.80
N ASP A 41 11.50 -10.79 2.76
CA ASP A 41 10.81 -9.87 3.67
C ASP A 41 10.37 -8.56 3.01
N ILE A 42 11.15 -8.03 2.06
CA ILE A 42 10.71 -6.91 1.21
C ILE A 42 9.45 -7.31 0.41
N THR A 43 9.42 -8.54 -0.11
CA THR A 43 8.25 -9.08 -0.81
C THR A 43 7.06 -9.28 0.16
N GLY A 44 7.34 -9.72 1.39
CA GLY A 44 6.34 -9.80 2.47
C GLY A 44 5.75 -8.43 2.81
N TYR A 45 6.59 -7.39 2.89
CA TYR A 45 6.14 -6.02 3.07
C TYR A 45 5.27 -5.55 1.90
N GLN A 46 5.67 -5.79 0.65
CA GLN A 46 4.84 -5.49 -0.52
C GLN A 46 3.46 -6.15 -0.43
N LEU A 47 3.41 -7.43 -0.09
CA LEU A 47 2.16 -8.18 0.04
C LEU A 47 1.29 -7.61 1.16
N SER A 48 1.89 -7.18 2.28
CA SER A 48 1.16 -6.54 3.37
C SER A 48 0.48 -5.23 2.95
N ILE A 49 1.13 -4.43 2.10
CA ILE A 49 0.53 -3.20 1.54
C ILE A 49 -0.72 -3.55 0.73
N TRP A 50 -0.66 -4.58 -0.12
CA TRP A 50 -1.79 -5.01 -0.93
C TRP A 50 -2.95 -5.56 -0.10
N LEU A 51 -2.67 -6.37 0.93
CA LEU A 51 -3.70 -6.89 1.83
C LEU A 51 -4.39 -5.76 2.60
N SER A 52 -3.62 -4.82 3.14
CA SER A 52 -4.17 -3.65 3.83
C SER A 52 -4.96 -2.77 2.88
N TRP A 53 -4.50 -2.59 1.64
CA TRP A 53 -5.24 -1.87 0.61
C TRP A 53 -6.62 -2.49 0.37
N VAL A 54 -6.72 -3.81 0.19
CA VAL A 54 -8.03 -4.48 0.01
C VAL A 54 -8.96 -4.18 1.19
N GLY A 55 -8.48 -4.31 2.43
CA GLY A 55 -9.26 -4.01 3.62
C GLY A 55 -9.71 -2.54 3.69
N MET A 56 -8.81 -1.61 3.39
CA MET A 56 -9.10 -0.17 3.38
C MET A 56 -10.09 0.18 2.27
N MET A 57 -10.05 -0.50 1.12
CA MET A 57 -11.01 -0.31 0.04
C MET A 57 -12.40 -0.76 0.46
N VAL A 58 -12.55 -1.90 1.13
CA VAL A 58 -13.86 -2.34 1.66
C VAL A 58 -14.44 -1.28 2.61
N VAL A 59 -13.64 -0.76 3.54
CA VAL A 59 -14.04 0.31 4.46
C VAL A 59 -14.42 1.59 3.69
N SER A 60 -13.62 1.97 2.69
CA SER A 60 -13.81 3.18 1.90
C SER A 60 -15.10 3.13 1.07
N VAL A 61 -15.35 1.99 0.41
CA VAL A 61 -16.56 1.74 -0.36
C VAL A 61 -17.79 1.80 0.54
N TYR A 62 -17.76 1.10 1.69
CA TYR A 62 -18.87 1.10 2.65
C TYR A 62 -19.18 2.51 3.19
N TYR A 63 -18.14 3.26 3.57
CA TYR A 63 -18.32 4.60 4.10
C TYR A 63 -18.83 5.59 3.04
N LYS A 64 -18.29 5.52 1.81
CA LYS A 64 -18.78 6.33 0.70
C LYS A 64 -20.23 6.00 0.37
N TRP A 65 -20.59 4.72 0.40
CA TRP A 65 -21.96 4.28 0.19
C TRP A 65 -22.93 4.91 1.20
N THR A 66 -22.58 4.84 2.49
CA THR A 66 -23.46 5.23 3.59
C THR A 66 -23.47 6.73 3.90
N GLN A 67 -22.34 7.41 3.73
CA GLN A 67 -22.15 8.82 4.11
C GLN A 67 -21.94 9.76 2.91
N LYS A 68 -21.89 9.23 1.68
CA LYS A 68 -21.63 9.98 0.43
C LYS A 68 -20.36 10.85 0.51
N ASN A 69 -19.37 10.41 1.28
CA ASN A 69 -18.13 11.15 1.54
C ASN A 69 -16.91 10.28 1.19
N ASN A 70 -15.88 10.90 0.61
CA ASN A 70 -14.65 10.26 0.14
C ASN A 70 -13.52 10.22 1.19
N PHE A 71 -13.79 10.56 2.45
CA PHE A 71 -12.77 10.66 3.52
C PHE A 71 -11.79 9.47 3.57
N PHE A 72 -12.29 8.23 3.60
CA PHE A 72 -11.41 7.04 3.65
C PHE A 72 -10.68 6.75 2.33
N PHE A 73 -11.23 7.14 1.18
CA PHE A 73 -10.51 7.08 -0.09
C PHE A 73 -9.28 8.00 -0.06
N ILE A 74 -9.44 9.24 0.43
CA ILE A 74 -8.33 10.20 0.56
C ILE A 74 -7.25 9.65 1.50
N LEU A 75 -7.64 9.10 2.65
CA LEU A 75 -6.69 8.46 3.57
C LEU A 75 -5.97 7.26 2.93
N THR A 76 -6.68 6.45 2.15
CA THR A 76 -6.10 5.31 1.44
C THR A 76 -5.04 5.78 0.44
N TYR A 77 -5.30 6.85 -0.33
CA TYR A 77 -4.30 7.43 -1.24
C TYR A 77 -3.04 7.89 -0.51
N PHE A 78 -3.21 8.63 0.60
CA PHE A 78 -2.07 9.11 1.39
C PHE A 78 -1.24 7.95 1.93
N PHE A 79 -1.90 6.91 2.46
CA PHE A 79 -1.23 5.69 2.89
C PHE A 79 -0.44 5.03 1.75
N LEU A 80 -1.04 4.85 0.58
CA LEU A 80 -0.39 4.16 -0.54
C LEU A 80 0.88 4.89 -1.00
N VAL A 81 0.84 6.23 -1.06
CA VAL A 81 2.02 7.04 -1.41
C VAL A 81 3.15 6.80 -0.41
N LEU A 82 2.85 6.84 0.90
CA LEU A 82 3.85 6.60 1.93
C LEU A 82 4.38 5.15 1.90
N ALA A 83 3.48 4.17 1.85
CA ALA A 83 3.85 2.76 1.92
C ALA A 83 4.68 2.32 0.71
N PHE A 84 4.29 2.70 -0.51
CA PHE A 84 5.09 2.39 -1.69
C PHE A 84 6.38 3.21 -1.77
N GLY A 85 6.41 4.43 -1.20
CA GLY A 85 7.65 5.18 -1.01
C GLY A 85 8.66 4.43 -0.13
N VAL A 86 8.21 3.93 1.01
CA VAL A 86 9.04 3.10 1.92
C VAL A 86 9.47 1.79 1.25
N PHE A 87 8.57 1.14 0.50
CA PHE A 87 8.90 -0.07 -0.26
C PHE A 87 9.99 0.18 -1.31
N GLY A 88 9.90 1.31 -2.03
CA GLY A 88 10.94 1.75 -2.96
C GLY A 88 12.28 1.97 -2.28
N TYR A 89 12.27 2.62 -1.11
CA TYR A 89 13.46 2.79 -0.29
C TYR A 89 14.09 1.45 0.11
N PHE A 90 13.31 0.49 0.62
CA PHE A 90 13.86 -0.83 1.00
C PHE A 90 14.41 -1.59 -0.20
N THR A 91 13.72 -1.56 -1.34
CA THR A 91 14.16 -2.20 -2.57
C THR A 91 15.48 -1.61 -3.04
N GLN A 92 15.58 -0.27 -3.03
CA GLN A 92 16.79 0.45 -3.40
C GLN A 92 17.95 0.18 -2.43
N HIS A 93 17.67 0.13 -1.12
CA HIS A 93 18.66 -0.11 -0.09
C HIS A 93 19.22 -1.54 -0.20
N ALA A 94 18.37 -2.54 -0.40
CA ALA A 94 18.80 -3.91 -0.64
C ALA A 94 19.66 -4.05 -1.91
N LEU A 95 19.32 -3.35 -3.00
CA LEU A 95 20.12 -3.34 -4.22
C LEU A 95 21.51 -2.72 -3.99
N ASN A 96 21.58 -1.62 -3.22
CA ASN A 96 22.84 -0.96 -2.91
C ASN A 96 23.75 -1.82 -2.03
N LEU A 97 23.20 -2.59 -1.09
CA LEU A 97 23.96 -3.44 -0.16
C LEU A 97 24.46 -4.74 -0.82
N PHE A 98 23.63 -5.41 -1.62
CA PHE A 98 23.93 -6.75 -2.13
C PHE A 98 24.36 -6.77 -3.60
N GLY A 99 24.38 -5.61 -4.26
CA GLY A 99 24.74 -5.49 -5.66
C GLY A 99 23.68 -6.03 -6.62
N ASN A 100 23.83 -5.67 -7.89
CA ASN A 100 22.88 -5.97 -8.95
C ASN A 100 23.35 -7.21 -9.73
N SER A 101 22.49 -8.21 -9.93
CA SER A 101 22.75 -9.31 -10.88
C SER A 101 22.22 -9.02 -12.30
N SER A 102 21.62 -7.85 -12.52
CA SER A 102 20.97 -7.44 -13.78
C SER A 102 21.85 -6.53 -14.63
N ARG A 103 21.88 -6.77 -15.95
CA ARG A 103 22.64 -5.99 -16.97
C ARG A 103 22.03 -4.62 -17.32
N PHE A 104 20.81 -4.32 -16.86
CA PHE A 104 20.18 -3.01 -17.00
C PHE A 104 20.25 -2.30 -15.64
N SER A 105 21.40 -1.68 -15.35
CA SER A 105 21.76 -1.27 -13.99
C SER A 105 22.25 0.18 -13.96
N ASP A 106 21.31 1.12 -13.94
CA ASP A 106 21.55 2.35 -13.19
C ASP A 106 21.06 2.09 -11.77
N SER A 107 21.98 2.12 -10.81
CA SER A 107 21.77 1.62 -9.45
C SER A 107 20.57 2.28 -8.77
N TYR A 108 20.28 3.53 -9.09
CA TYR A 108 19.27 4.37 -8.41
C TYR A 108 17.84 4.24 -8.99
N THR A 109 17.70 3.90 -10.27
CA THR A 109 16.41 4.01 -10.96
C THR A 109 15.49 2.83 -10.72
N LEU A 110 16.02 1.66 -10.36
CA LEU A 110 15.24 0.43 -10.29
C LEU A 110 14.27 0.43 -9.09
N GLY A 111 14.73 0.78 -7.87
CA GLY A 111 13.85 0.82 -6.69
C GLY A 111 12.76 1.90 -6.81
N VAL A 112 13.11 3.07 -7.34
CA VAL A 112 12.15 4.16 -7.60
C VAL A 112 11.14 3.75 -8.66
N PHE A 113 11.58 3.13 -9.75
CA PHE A 113 10.69 2.68 -10.83
C PHE A 113 9.70 1.62 -10.35
N THR A 114 10.16 0.61 -9.60
CA THR A 114 9.27 -0.43 -9.05
C THR A 114 8.24 0.16 -8.09
N ALA A 115 8.65 1.09 -7.22
CA ALA A 115 7.72 1.79 -6.34
C ALA A 115 6.68 2.62 -7.11
N LEU A 116 7.10 3.37 -8.13
CA LEU A 116 6.20 4.15 -8.98
C LEU A 116 5.23 3.25 -9.75
N GLN A 117 5.69 2.10 -10.25
CA GLN A 117 4.83 1.13 -10.92
C GLN A 117 3.72 0.63 -9.99
N HIS A 118 4.06 0.20 -8.78
CA HIS A 118 3.05 -0.26 -7.82
C HIS A 118 2.13 0.86 -7.36
N LEU A 119 2.66 2.06 -7.13
CA LEU A 119 1.87 3.23 -6.78
C LEU A 119 0.88 3.59 -7.89
N ALA A 120 1.32 3.59 -9.15
CA ALA A 120 0.47 3.85 -10.30
C ALA A 120 -0.65 2.81 -10.42
N VAL A 121 -0.33 1.51 -10.29
CA VAL A 121 -1.34 0.44 -10.29
C VAL A 121 -2.35 0.64 -9.16
N ALA A 122 -1.88 0.88 -7.93
CA ALA A 122 -2.77 1.07 -6.80
C ALA A 122 -3.64 2.33 -6.95
N ALA A 123 -3.09 3.42 -7.47
CA ALA A 123 -3.83 4.64 -7.75
C ALA A 123 -4.93 4.40 -8.81
N ILE A 124 -4.60 3.75 -9.93
CA ILE A 124 -5.56 3.42 -11.00
C ILE A 124 -6.68 2.54 -10.45
N LEU A 125 -6.35 1.48 -9.71
CA LEU A 125 -7.35 0.58 -9.12
C LEU A 125 -8.25 1.31 -8.11
N THR A 126 -7.67 2.20 -7.30
CA THR A 126 -8.42 2.97 -6.31
C THR A 126 -9.38 3.96 -7.00
N VAL A 127 -8.92 4.68 -8.03
CA VAL A 127 -9.77 5.57 -8.83
C VAL A 127 -10.88 4.80 -9.52
N PHE A 128 -10.55 3.67 -10.14
CA PHE A 128 -11.52 2.80 -10.80
C PHE A 128 -12.63 2.37 -9.84
N LEU A 129 -12.28 1.90 -8.65
CA LEU A 129 -13.25 1.52 -7.62
C LEU A 129 -14.06 2.72 -7.12
N GLN A 130 -13.42 3.88 -6.93
CA GLN A 130 -14.13 5.09 -6.53
C GLN A 130 -15.18 5.53 -7.56
N ILE A 131 -14.86 5.46 -8.85
CA ILE A 131 -15.78 5.76 -9.97
C ILE A 131 -16.89 4.71 -10.04
N ALA A 132 -16.55 3.43 -9.97
CA ALA A 132 -17.52 2.33 -10.00
C ALA A 132 -18.58 2.54 -8.90
N VAL A 133 -18.16 2.82 -7.67
CA VAL A 133 -19.09 3.10 -6.55
C VAL A 133 -19.96 4.33 -6.83
N SER A 134 -19.41 5.42 -7.36
CA SER A 134 -20.20 6.61 -7.73
C SER A 134 -21.27 6.29 -8.78
N LEU A 135 -20.93 5.48 -9.79
CA LEU A 135 -21.85 5.06 -10.84
C LEU A 135 -22.95 4.15 -10.30
N PHE A 136 -22.60 3.22 -9.41
CA PHE A 136 -23.58 2.38 -8.72
C PHE A 136 -24.54 3.23 -7.88
N GLN A 137 -24.04 4.18 -7.09
CA GLN A 137 -24.89 5.06 -6.27
C GLN A 137 -25.86 5.89 -7.11
N THR A 138 -25.45 6.38 -8.29
CA THR A 138 -26.31 7.21 -9.14
C THR A 138 -27.36 6.40 -9.92
N LYS A 139 -27.04 5.17 -10.36
CA LYS A 139 -27.98 4.32 -11.10
C LYS A 139 -28.95 3.57 -10.19
N TRP A 140 -28.51 3.09 -9.03
CA TRP A 140 -29.36 2.31 -8.12
C TRP A 140 -30.34 3.16 -7.31
N HIS A 141 -29.99 4.40 -6.95
CA HIS A 141 -30.92 5.31 -6.25
C HIS A 141 -31.92 6.03 -7.17
N ARG A 142 -31.84 5.84 -8.49
CA ARG A 142 -32.83 6.36 -9.45
C ARG A 142 -33.98 5.38 -9.73
N ARG A 143 -33.90 4.15 -9.21
CA ARG A 143 -35.00 3.18 -9.19
C ARG A 143 -35.49 3.04 -7.76
#